data_AF-A0A5D4UIY0-F1
#
_entry.id   AF-A0A5D4UIY0-F1
#
_cell.length_a   1.000
_cell.length_b   1.000
_cell.length_c   1.000
_cell.angle_alpha   90.00
_cell.angle_beta   90.00
_cell.angle_gamma   90.00
#
_symmetry.space_group_name_H-M   'P 1'
#
loop_
_entity.id
_entity.type
_entity.pdbx_description
1 polymer ?
#
loop_
_entity_poly.entity_id
_entity_poly.type
_entity_poly.pdbx_seq_one_letter_code
_entity_poly.pdbx_strand_id
1 'polypeptide(L)'
;MMLVRHHGDQAFVFPYTNYPSAFKLRVIQFITEKNYSIREASAIFHIPDPCMVRRWVKKWERAGEDAFGSLEMRPSTMTYNHKNKKIKDNSSNQTMEDMKKELEYLRMENAYLKKLNALVQEEPSPTKSKRK
;
A
#
# COMPACT_ATOMS: atom_id res chain seq x y z
N MET A 1 18.93 -4.21 -27.81
CA MET A 1 18.22 -3.01 -27.31
C MET A 1 16.72 -3.22 -27.40
N MET A 2 15.99 -3.35 -26.29
CA MET A 2 14.54 -3.58 -26.31
C MET A 2 13.76 -2.34 -26.77
N LEU A 3 14.26 -1.14 -26.47
CA LEU A 3 13.58 0.11 -26.79
C LEU A 3 13.39 0.32 -28.30
N VAL A 4 14.44 0.07 -29.08
CA VAL A 4 14.40 0.14 -30.56
C VAL A 4 13.43 -0.90 -31.14
N ARG A 5 13.29 -2.07 -30.52
CA ARG A 5 12.34 -3.10 -30.98
C ARG A 5 10.88 -2.66 -30.83
N HIS A 6 10.58 -1.85 -29.83
CA HIS A 6 9.22 -1.40 -29.55
C HIS A 6 8.88 -0.07 -30.24
N HIS A 7 9.83 0.85 -30.38
CA HIS A 7 9.57 2.23 -30.81
C HIS A 7 10.29 2.66 -32.09
N GLY A 8 11.17 1.81 -32.65
CA GLY A 8 11.90 2.11 -33.89
C GLY A 8 12.66 3.43 -33.82
N ASP A 9 12.44 4.30 -34.80
CA ASP A 9 13.09 5.61 -34.94
C ASP A 9 12.71 6.60 -33.83
N GLN A 10 11.61 6.34 -33.12
CA GLN A 10 11.17 7.18 -31.99
C GLN A 10 11.81 6.76 -30.66
N ALA A 11 12.62 5.69 -30.62
CA ALA A 11 13.19 5.15 -29.39
C ALA A 11 14.08 6.13 -28.60
N PHE A 12 14.55 7.20 -29.24
CA PHE A 12 15.41 8.21 -28.61
C PHE A 12 14.73 9.58 -28.48
N VAL A 13 13.46 9.69 -28.87
CA VAL A 13 12.68 10.93 -28.79
C VAL A 13 11.79 10.85 -27.55
N PHE A 14 12.26 11.41 -26.44
CA PHE A 14 11.53 11.41 -25.17
C PHE A 14 10.88 12.77 -24.90
N PRO A 15 9.56 12.85 -24.68
CA PRO A 15 8.93 14.06 -24.18
C PRO A 15 9.33 14.32 -22.72
N TYR A 16 9.20 15.57 -22.28
CA TYR A 16 9.49 15.99 -20.91
C TYR A 16 8.78 15.08 -19.87
N THR A 17 9.51 14.67 -18.84
CA THR A 17 9.23 13.48 -18.02
C THR A 17 8.25 13.73 -16.88
N ASN A 18 7.07 14.28 -17.17
CA ASN A 18 6.02 14.44 -16.15
C ASN A 18 4.90 13.42 -16.36
N TYR A 19 4.98 12.31 -15.62
CA TYR A 19 4.02 11.22 -15.71
C TYR A 19 2.86 11.40 -14.72
N PRO A 20 1.59 11.39 -15.18
CA PRO A 20 0.44 11.48 -14.30
C PRO A 20 0.35 10.24 -13.39
N SER A 21 -0.34 10.36 -12.26
CA SER A 21 -0.53 9.28 -11.28
C SER A 21 -1.17 8.03 -11.91
N ALA A 22 -2.22 8.22 -12.70
CA ALA A 22 -2.90 7.15 -13.42
C ALA A 22 -1.97 6.37 -14.35
N PHE A 23 -1.03 7.06 -15.03
CA PHE A 23 -0.04 6.39 -15.87
C PHE A 23 0.92 5.52 -15.04
N LYS A 24 1.42 6.05 -13.91
CA LYS A 24 2.32 5.28 -13.02
C LYS A 24 1.63 4.03 -12.48
N LEU A 25 0.36 4.14 -12.08
CA LEU A 25 -0.45 3.01 -11.63
C LEU A 25 -0.60 1.94 -12.72
N ARG A 26 -0.91 2.35 -13.96
CA ARG A 26 -0.99 1.43 -15.10
C ARG A 26 0.32 0.68 -15.35
N VAL A 27 1.46 1.35 -15.23
CA VAL A 27 2.79 0.72 -15.38
C VAL A 27 3.03 -0.32 -14.28
N ILE A 28 2.64 -0.02 -13.04
CA ILE A 28 2.80 -0.95 -11.91
C ILE A 28 1.87 -2.15 -12.06
N GLN A 29 0.59 -1.94 -12.38
CA GLN A 29 -0.37 -3.01 -12.65
C GLN A 29 0.14 -3.96 -13.74
N PHE A 30 0.70 -3.40 -14.80
CA PHE A 30 1.29 -4.19 -15.87
C PHE A 30 2.45 -5.08 -15.41
N ILE A 31 3.29 -4.60 -14.48
CA ILE A 31 4.39 -5.37 -13.91
C ILE A 31 3.85 -6.49 -13.00
N THR A 32 2.88 -6.18 -12.13
CA THR A 32 2.35 -7.12 -11.13
C THR A 32 1.45 -8.19 -11.74
N GLU A 33 0.61 -7.84 -12.70
CA GLU A 33 -0.36 -8.77 -13.31
C GLU A 33 0.30 -9.70 -14.32
N LYS A 34 1.23 -9.17 -15.13
CA LYS A 34 1.83 -9.90 -16.25
C LYS A 34 3.27 -10.36 -15.99
N ASN A 35 3.78 -10.16 -14.77
CA ASN A 35 5.14 -10.55 -14.33
C ASN A 35 6.27 -10.03 -15.24
N TYR A 36 6.10 -8.86 -15.85
CA TYR A 36 7.17 -8.25 -16.65
C TYR A 36 8.29 -7.71 -15.77
N SER A 37 9.53 -7.80 -16.28
CA SER A 37 10.65 -7.12 -15.61
C SER A 37 10.51 -5.60 -15.71
N ILE A 38 11.09 -4.90 -14.74
CA ILE A 38 11.15 -3.43 -14.72
C ILE A 38 11.73 -2.87 -16.03
N ARG A 39 12.73 -3.56 -16.61
CA ARG A 39 13.41 -3.15 -17.84
C ARG A 39 12.53 -3.35 -19.08
N GLU A 40 11.74 -4.42 -19.12
CA GLU A 40 10.77 -4.64 -20.19
C GLU A 40 9.63 -3.64 -20.10
N ALA A 41 9.06 -3.43 -18.91
CA ALA A 41 8.02 -2.44 -18.69
C ALA A 41 8.50 -1.03 -19.09
N SER A 42 9.72 -0.64 -18.70
CA SER A 42 10.27 0.67 -19.14
C SER A 42 10.40 0.76 -20.65
N ALA A 43 10.76 -0.33 -21.34
CA ALA A 43 10.88 -0.33 -22.78
C ALA A 43 9.50 -0.23 -23.45
N ILE A 44 8.49 -0.95 -22.95
CA ILE A 44 7.13 -0.95 -23.50
C ILE A 44 6.45 0.42 -23.32
N PHE A 45 6.58 1.02 -22.13
CA PHE A 45 5.96 2.30 -21.78
C PHE A 45 6.76 3.53 -22.20
N HIS A 46 7.84 3.34 -22.95
CA HIS A 46 8.71 4.41 -23.44
C HIS A 46 9.27 5.30 -22.29
N ILE A 47 9.70 4.65 -21.20
CA ILE A 47 10.29 5.31 -20.05
C ILE A 47 11.82 5.24 -20.19
N PRO A 48 12.52 6.38 -20.31
CA PRO A 48 13.96 6.38 -20.59
C PRO A 48 14.79 5.70 -19.50
N ASP A 49 14.41 5.88 -18.24
CA ASP A 49 15.14 5.34 -17.09
C ASP A 49 14.34 4.25 -16.35
N PRO A 50 14.76 2.97 -16.42
CA PRO A 50 14.17 1.88 -15.65
C PRO A 50 14.22 2.11 -14.13
N CYS A 51 15.16 2.92 -13.63
CA CYS A 51 15.24 3.24 -12.20
C CYS A 51 14.04 4.08 -11.73
N MET A 52 13.41 4.86 -12.62
CA MET A 52 12.16 5.57 -12.31
C MET A 52 11.03 4.59 -12.01
N VAL A 53 10.87 3.57 -12.85
CA VAL A 53 9.88 2.51 -12.66
C VAL A 53 10.15 1.77 -11.36
N ARG A 54 11.41 1.42 -11.06
CA ARG A 54 11.80 0.82 -9.78
C ARG A 54 11.39 1.68 -8.58
N ARG A 55 11.53 3.01 -8.69
CA ARG A 55 11.14 3.94 -7.62
C ARG A 55 9.62 3.97 -7.43
N TRP A 56 8.86 3.89 -8.52
CA TRP A 56 7.39 3.82 -8.46
C TRP A 56 6.91 2.53 -7.79
N VAL A 57 7.48 1.39 -8.16
CA VAL A 57 7.17 0.08 -7.54
C VAL A 57 7.44 0.14 -6.04
N LYS A 58 8.63 0.58 -5.60
CA LYS A 58 8.94 0.74 -4.17
C LYS A 58 7.99 1.68 -3.43
N LYS A 59 7.55 2.75 -4.10
CA LYS A 59 6.60 3.70 -3.51
C LYS A 59 5.23 3.06 -3.31
N TRP A 60 4.78 2.28 -4.29
CA TRP A 60 3.54 1.52 -4.26
C TRP A 60 3.58 0.39 -3.22
N GLU A 61 4.70 -0.34 -3.11
CA GLU A 61 4.87 -1.36 -2.05
C GLU A 61 4.75 -0.77 -0.64
N ARG A 62 5.19 0.48 -0.43
CA ARG A 62 5.12 1.15 0.87
C ARG A 62 3.75 1.76 1.18
N ALA A 63 3.14 2.41 0.20
CA ALA A 63 1.96 3.27 0.41
C ALA A 63 0.69 2.76 -0.29
N GLY A 64 0.76 1.64 -0.99
CA GLY A 64 -0.38 1.04 -1.70
C GLY A 64 -0.97 1.95 -2.76
N GLU A 65 -2.30 1.97 -2.84
CA GLU A 65 -3.07 2.74 -3.81
C GLU A 65 -2.89 4.27 -3.64
N ASP A 66 -2.63 4.71 -2.40
CA ASP A 66 -2.37 6.12 -2.07
C ASP A 66 -0.98 6.60 -2.50
N ALA A 67 -0.11 5.72 -3.01
CA ALA A 67 1.27 6.05 -3.37
C ALA A 67 1.39 7.19 -4.41
N PHE A 68 0.38 7.37 -5.27
CA PHE A 68 0.34 8.43 -6.28
C PHE A 68 -0.86 9.36 -6.13
N GLY A 69 -1.49 9.38 -4.95
CA GLY A 69 -2.55 10.34 -4.62
C GLY A 69 -2.14 11.76 -4.99
N SER A 70 -3.13 12.52 -5.47
CA SER A 70 -3.00 13.92 -5.85
C SER A 70 -2.08 14.63 -4.87
N LEU A 71 -1.05 15.31 -5.39
CA LEU A 71 -0.36 16.35 -4.64
C LEU A 71 -1.37 17.46 -4.40
N GLU A 72 -2.31 17.24 -3.47
CA GLU A 72 -2.98 18.32 -2.79
C GLU A 72 -1.89 19.05 -2.04
N MET A 73 -1.31 20.01 -2.75
CA MET A 73 -0.59 21.16 -2.25
C MET A 73 0.17 20.85 -0.97
N ARG A 74 1.23 20.02 -1.04
CA ARG A 74 2.23 20.07 0.02
C ARG A 74 2.71 21.52 0.05
N PRO A 75 2.48 22.29 1.13
CA PRO A 75 2.98 23.66 1.18
C PRO A 75 4.49 23.55 1.03
N SER A 76 5.03 24.13 -0.05
CA SER A 76 6.47 24.25 -0.23
C SER A 76 6.96 25.31 0.75
N THR A 77 7.03 24.97 2.03
CA THR A 77 7.72 25.78 3.02
C THR A 77 9.21 25.62 2.79
N MET A 78 9.74 26.44 1.89
CA MET A 78 11.16 26.65 1.72
C MET A 78 11.69 27.28 3.02
N THR A 79 12.09 26.45 3.97
CA THR A 79 12.85 26.90 5.14
C THR A 79 14.32 26.68 4.85
N TYR A 80 15.00 27.75 4.44
CA TYR A 80 16.45 27.77 4.41
C TYR A 80 16.94 27.81 5.85
N ASN A 81 17.34 26.65 6.40
CA ASN A 81 18.10 26.59 7.64
C ASN A 81 19.02 25.37 7.65
N HIS A 82 20.30 25.62 7.44
CA HIS A 82 21.36 24.76 7.92
C HIS A 82 21.18 24.55 9.44
N LYS A 83 20.87 23.32 9.85
CA LYS A 83 21.35 22.66 11.07
C LYS A 83 20.63 21.33 11.25
N ASN A 84 21.45 20.29 11.42
CA ASN A 84 21.12 18.93 11.82
C ASN A 84 19.78 18.81 12.57
N LYS A 85 18.79 18.17 11.95
CA LYS A 85 17.60 17.71 12.63
C LYS A 85 17.47 16.21 12.39
N LYS A 86 17.71 15.46 13.48
CA LYS A 86 17.40 14.03 13.58
C LYS A 86 16.03 13.79 12.96
N ILE A 87 15.98 12.92 11.96
CA ILE A 87 14.74 12.44 11.39
C ILE A 87 14.04 11.67 12.51
N LYS A 88 13.07 12.33 13.15
CA LYS A 88 12.07 11.65 13.96
C LYS A 88 10.97 11.24 12.99
N ASP A 89 11.14 10.05 12.41
CA ASP A 89 10.12 9.40 11.62
C ASP A 89 8.96 8.99 12.55
N ASN A 90 8.05 9.93 12.76
CA ASN A 90 6.73 9.62 13.30
C ASN A 90 5.78 9.47 12.12
N SER A 91 5.63 8.25 11.62
CA SER A 91 4.32 7.65 11.28
C SER A 91 4.55 6.28 10.63
N SER A 92 3.90 5.25 11.20
CA SER A 92 3.88 3.83 10.82
C SER A 92 5.01 2.91 11.32
N ASN A 93 5.40 3.05 12.58
CA ASN A 93 5.87 1.89 13.36
C ASN A 93 4.91 1.72 14.54
N GLN A 94 3.77 1.07 14.31
CA GLN A 94 3.09 0.40 15.43
C GLN A 94 4.12 -0.57 16.02
N THR A 95 4.55 -0.29 17.25
CA THR A 95 5.59 -1.06 17.91
C THR A 95 5.11 -2.51 17.98
N MET A 96 6.00 -3.50 17.84
CA MET A 96 5.65 -4.93 18.06
C MET A 96 4.86 -5.13 19.37
N GLU A 97 5.17 -4.30 20.37
CA GLU A 97 4.49 -4.25 21.65
C GLU A 97 3.03 -3.77 21.58
N ASP A 98 2.72 -2.81 20.72
CA ASP A 98 1.36 -2.31 20.51
C ASP A 98 0.51 -3.36 19.79
N MET A 99 1.09 -4.08 18.82
CA MET A 99 0.42 -5.20 18.16
C MET A 99 0.14 -6.37 19.12
N LYS A 100 1.04 -6.64 20.07
CA LYS A 100 0.83 -7.66 21.11
C LYS A 100 -0.29 -7.27 22.06
N LYS A 101 -0.35 -6.00 22.48
CA LYS A 101 -1.44 -5.49 23.34
C LYS A 101 -2.79 -5.61 22.66
N GLU A 102 -2.87 -5.26 21.38
CA GLU A 102 -4.10 -5.41 20.60
C GLU A 102 -4.54 -6.88 20.51
N LEU A 103 -3.60 -7.80 20.23
CA LEU A 103 -3.90 -9.24 20.22
C LEU A 103 -4.36 -9.77 21.58
N GLU A 104 -3.75 -9.30 22.67
CA GLU A 104 -4.11 -9.70 24.03
C GLU A 104 -5.51 -9.19 24.41
N TYR A 105 -5.81 -7.93 24.10
CA TYR A 105 -7.12 -7.33 24.28
C TYR A 105 -8.21 -8.12 23.52
N LEU A 106 -7.99 -8.37 22.23
CA LEU A 106 -8.92 -9.14 21.39
C LEU A 106 -9.10 -10.58 21.88
N ARG A 107 -8.07 -11.20 22.46
CA ARG A 107 -8.18 -12.55 23.05
C ARG A 107 -9.03 -12.54 24.32
N MET A 108 -8.88 -11.55 25.18
CA MET A 108 -9.72 -11.39 26.36
C MET A 108 -11.18 -11.16 26.00
N GLU A 109 -11.45 -10.28 25.03
CA GLU A 109 -12.82 -10.00 24.59
C GLU A 109 -13.49 -11.24 24.00
N ASN A 110 -12.79 -11.99 23.14
CA ASN A 110 -13.29 -13.25 22.62
C ASN A 110 -13.54 -14.30 23.71
N ALA A 111 -12.67 -14.40 24.73
CA ALA A 111 -12.85 -15.32 25.84
C ALA A 111 -14.09 -14.95 26.67
N TYR A 112 -14.32 -13.66 26.90
CA TYR A 112 -15.51 -13.16 27.59
C TYR A 112 -16.79 -13.50 26.82
N LEU A 113 -16.83 -13.21 25.52
CA LEU A 113 -17.98 -13.54 24.66
C LEU A 113 -18.26 -15.05 24.63
N LYS A 114 -17.22 -15.89 24.57
CA LYS A 114 -17.37 -17.36 24.63
C LYS A 114 -17.96 -17.82 25.96
N LYS A 115 -17.52 -17.24 27.08
CA LYS A 115 -18.07 -17.56 28.40
C LYS A 115 -19.54 -17.15 28.51
N LEU A 116 -19.89 -15.97 27.99
CA LEU A 116 -21.27 -15.50 27.97
C LEU A 116 -22.17 -16.41 27.12
N ASN A 117 -21.70 -16.78 25.93
CA ASN A 117 -22.41 -17.74 25.06
C ASN A 117 -22.58 -19.11 25.73
N ALA A 118 -21.57 -19.61 26.45
CA ALA A 118 -21.67 -20.87 27.18
C ALA A 118 -22.78 -20.81 28.24
N LEU A 119 -22.86 -19.73 29.03
CA LEU A 119 -23.91 -19.55 30.04
C LEU A 119 -25.31 -19.46 29.40
N VAL A 120 -25.44 -18.81 28.25
CA VAL A 120 -26.72 -18.72 27.52
C VAL A 120 -27.15 -20.07 26.93
N GLN A 121 -26.20 -20.96 26.61
CA GLN A 121 -26.50 -22.33 26.15
C GLN A 121 -26.76 -23.30 27.31
N GLU A 122 -26.19 -23.05 28.49
CA GLU A 122 -26.45 -23.79 29.72
C GLU A 122 -27.77 -23.40 30.40
N GLU A 123 -28.32 -22.22 30.07
CA GLU A 123 -29.71 -21.88 30.41
C GLU A 123 -30.65 -22.90 29.73
N PRO A 124 -31.40 -23.71 30.51
CA PRO A 124 -32.28 -24.71 29.94
C PRO A 124 -33.35 -24.01 29.10
N SER A 125 -33.43 -24.37 27.82
CA SER A 125 -34.51 -23.96 26.91
C SER A 125 -35.86 -24.06 27.64
N PRO A 126 -36.72 -23.02 27.60
CA PRO A 126 -37.97 -23.02 28.36
C PRO A 126 -38.78 -24.25 27.99
N THR A 127 -39.05 -25.07 29.01
CA THR A 127 -39.93 -26.23 28.96
C THR A 127 -41.24 -25.79 28.32
N LYS A 128 -41.51 -26.29 27.12
CA LYS A 128 -42.79 -26.07 26.44
C LYS A 128 -43.87 -26.74 27.29
N SER A 129 -44.53 -25.93 28.11
CA SER A 129 -45.77 -26.24 28.80
C SER A 129 -46.80 -26.72 27.76
N LYS A 130 -47.13 -28.01 27.79
CA LYS A 130 -48.38 -28.52 27.21
C LYS A 130 -49.44 -28.45 28.29
N ARG A 131 -50.34 -27.46 28.15
CA ARG A 131 -51.65 -27.43 28.81
C ARG A 131 -52.65 -28.20 27.94
N LYS A 132 -53.51 -28.96 28.64
CA LYS A 132 -54.68 -29.76 28.23
C LYS A 132 -54.39 -31.14 27.67
#